data_AF-A0A1T4YH32-F1
#
_entry.id   AF-A0A1T4YH32-F1
#
_cell.length_a   1.000
_cell.length_b   1.000
_cell.length_c   1.000
_cell.angle_alpha   90.00
_cell.angle_beta   90.00
_cell.angle_gamma   90.00
#
_symmetry.space_group_name_H-M   'P 1'
#
loop_
_entity.id
_entity.type
_entity.pdbx_description
1 polymer ?
#
loop_
_entity_poly.entity_id
_entity_poly.type
_entity_poly.pdbx_seq_one_letter_code
_entity_poly.pdbx_strand_id
1 'polypeptide(L)'
;MTTLSLSHQKFVQVYVSHANAARAYQAVYPEASMDSARKAGSRLLRQPEVAAEVERLRRLSESASVMDLAQKREFLARIIHDPGQKTADRLRALKLDAELAGEMGFPRAANDSDEAAGEIVQAIRHV
;
A
#
# COMPACT_ATOMS: atom_id res chain seq x y z
N MET A 1 25.83 -15.67 15.41
CA MET A 1 25.06 -15.09 14.28
C MET A 1 24.31 -16.23 13.63
N THR A 2 22.99 -16.30 13.79
CA THR A 2 22.15 -17.33 13.16
C THR A 2 21.95 -16.98 11.69
N THR A 3 22.57 -17.76 10.82
CA THR A 3 22.51 -17.55 9.36
C THR A 3 21.18 -18.10 8.85
N LEU A 4 20.25 -17.20 8.51
CA LEU A 4 18.97 -17.58 7.91
C LEU A 4 19.20 -18.30 6.57
N SER A 5 18.49 -19.41 6.33
CA SER A 5 18.58 -20.13 5.05
C SER A 5 18.08 -19.27 3.87
N LEU A 6 18.57 -19.53 2.66
CA LEU A 6 18.14 -18.80 1.45
C LEU A 6 16.61 -18.84 1.24
N SER A 7 15.98 -19.98 1.53
CA SER A 7 14.53 -20.15 1.47
C SER A 7 13.82 -19.24 2.48
N HIS A 8 14.32 -19.15 3.72
CA HIS A 8 13.74 -18.29 4.73
C HIS A 8 13.95 -16.80 4.40
N GLN A 9 15.10 -16.42 3.84
CA GLN A 9 15.35 -15.05 3.39
C GLN A 9 14.35 -14.63 2.31
N LYS A 10 14.12 -15.48 1.30
CA LYS A 10 13.14 -15.22 0.23
C LYS A 10 11.72 -15.11 0.79
N PHE A 11 11.35 -16.01 1.71
CA PHE A 11 10.06 -15.93 2.41
C PHE A 11 9.88 -14.58 3.11
N VAL A 12 10.87 -14.16 3.89
CA VAL A 12 10.83 -12.92 4.67
C VAL A 12 10.71 -11.69 3.77
N GLN A 13 11.48 -11.62 2.68
CA GLN A 13 11.40 -10.51 1.72
C GLN A 13 10.00 -10.36 1.13
N VAL A 14 9.39 -11.46 0.68
CA VAL A 14 8.05 -11.43 0.09
C VAL A 14 6.99 -11.09 1.16
N TYR A 15 7.17 -11.58 2.38
CA TYR A 15 6.26 -11.30 3.49
C TYR A 15 6.27 -9.82 3.90
N VAL A 16 7.44 -9.20 4.02
CA VAL A 16 7.55 -7.78 4.38
C VAL A 16 6.88 -6.88 3.35
N SER A 17 6.97 -7.20 2.06
CA SER A 17 6.35 -6.41 0.98
C SER A 17 4.83 -6.54 0.88
N HIS A 18 4.26 -7.69 1.23
CA HIS A 18 2.84 -8.00 0.97
C HIS A 18 2.01 -8.32 2.20
N ALA A 19 2.63 -8.45 3.38
CA ALA A 19 2.01 -8.87 4.64
C ALA A 19 1.16 -10.17 4.53
N ASN A 20 1.49 -11.06 3.60
CA ASN A 20 0.72 -12.25 3.29
C ASN A 20 1.58 -13.52 3.41
N ALA A 21 1.35 -14.29 4.47
CA ALA A 21 2.14 -15.48 4.80
C ALA A 21 1.99 -16.61 3.77
N ALA A 22 0.79 -16.78 3.19
CA ALA A 22 0.55 -17.82 2.20
C ALA A 22 1.28 -17.52 0.89
N ARG A 23 1.17 -16.27 0.42
CA ARG A 23 1.88 -15.79 -0.77
C ARG A 23 3.39 -15.88 -0.60
N ALA A 24 3.90 -15.48 0.56
CA ALA A 24 5.31 -15.58 0.88
C ALA A 24 5.80 -17.04 0.88
N TYR A 25 4.99 -17.96 1.42
CA TYR A 25 5.33 -19.38 1.43
C TYR A 25 5.34 -19.98 0.02
N GLN A 26 4.35 -19.67 -0.81
CA GLN A 26 4.29 -20.15 -2.20
C GLN A 26 5.40 -19.57 -3.09
N ALA A 27 5.89 -18.37 -2.79
CA ALA A 27 7.05 -17.82 -3.49
C ALA A 27 8.33 -18.66 -3.29
N VAL A 28 8.39 -19.47 -2.23
CA VAL A 28 9.49 -20.38 -1.93
C VAL A 28 9.14 -21.82 -2.35
N TYR A 29 7.89 -22.24 -2.10
CA TYR A 29 7.38 -23.58 -2.35
C TYR A 29 6.15 -23.49 -3.27
N PRO A 30 6.32 -23.34 -4.60
CA PRO A 30 5.22 -23.07 -5.53
C PRO A 30 4.19 -24.20 -5.61
N GLU A 31 4.63 -25.45 -5.39
CA GLU A 31 3.75 -26.63 -5.39
C GLU A 31 2.86 -26.74 -4.13
N ALA A 32 3.06 -25.87 -3.14
CA ALA A 32 2.26 -25.88 -1.93
C ALA A 32 0.83 -25.40 -2.21
N SER A 33 -0.16 -26.22 -1.82
CA SER A 33 -1.56 -25.81 -1.84
C SER A 33 -1.78 -24.57 -0.94
N MET A 34 -2.79 -23.77 -1.27
CA MET A 34 -3.11 -22.54 -0.51
C MET A 34 -3.34 -22.79 0.98
N ASP A 35 -4.01 -23.89 1.33
CA ASP A 35 -4.28 -24.24 2.73
C ASP A 35 -2.99 -24.63 3.47
N SER A 36 -2.15 -25.45 2.83
CA SER A 36 -0.83 -25.81 3.37
C SER A 36 0.04 -24.57 3.55
N ALA A 37 0.10 -23.70 2.54
CA ALA A 37 0.89 -22.47 2.54
C ALA A 37 0.49 -21.51 3.66
N ARG A 38 -0.82 -21.36 3.95
CA ARG A 38 -1.29 -20.53 5.08
C ARG A 38 -0.79 -21.06 6.42
N LYS A 39 -0.98 -22.36 6.67
CA LYS A 39 -0.60 -23.02 7.94
C LYS A 39 0.92 -23.01 8.12
N ALA A 40 1.65 -23.44 7.09
CA ALA A 40 3.10 -23.51 7.11
C ALA A 40 3.75 -22.12 7.17
N GLY A 41 3.24 -21.14 6.42
CA GLY A 41 3.69 -19.75 6.48
C GLY A 41 3.48 -19.12 7.86
N SER A 42 2.32 -19.34 8.48
CA SER A 42 2.07 -18.88 9.86
C SER A 42 3.02 -19.53 10.88
N ARG A 43 3.30 -20.84 10.73
CA ARG A 43 4.28 -21.54 11.56
C ARG A 43 5.69 -20.98 11.37
N LEU A 44 6.08 -20.67 10.13
CA LEU A 44 7.40 -20.14 9.80
C LEU A 44 7.63 -18.76 10.44
N LEU A 45 6.61 -17.89 10.46
CA LEU A 45 6.66 -16.59 11.12
C LEU A 45 6.85 -16.67 12.65
N ARG A 46 6.50 -17.80 13.27
CA ARG A 46 6.71 -18.02 14.72
C ARG A 46 8.11 -18.51 15.05
N GLN A 47 8.92 -18.87 14.05
CA GLN A 47 10.30 -19.26 14.29
C GLN A 47 11.12 -18.03 14.72
N PRO A 48 11.88 -18.10 15.83
CA PRO A 48 12.55 -16.93 16.40
C PRO A 48 13.43 -16.17 15.39
N GLU A 49 14.18 -16.90 14.56
CA GLU A 49 15.10 -16.30 13.58
C GLU A 49 14.35 -15.58 12.45
N VAL A 50 13.26 -16.17 11.96
CA VAL A 50 12.43 -15.57 10.90
C VAL A 50 11.70 -14.35 11.44
N ALA A 51 11.13 -14.44 12.64
CA ALA A 51 10.46 -13.32 13.31
C ALA A 51 11.43 -12.15 13.53
N ALA A 52 12.64 -12.43 14.01
CA ALA A 52 13.66 -11.43 14.24
C ALA A 52 14.07 -10.71 12.93
N GLU A 53 14.18 -11.44 11.82
CA GLU A 53 14.54 -10.86 10.53
C GLU A 53 13.40 -10.04 9.91
N VAL A 54 12.15 -10.50 9.99
CA VAL A 54 10.97 -9.72 9.59
C VAL A 54 10.95 -8.39 10.33
N GLU A 55 11.16 -8.45 11.63
CA GLU A 55 11.13 -7.28 12.50
C GLU A 55 12.32 -6.34 12.25
N ARG A 56 13.51 -6.89 11.99
CA ARG A 56 14.67 -6.10 11.55
C ARG A 56 14.39 -5.35 10.26
N LEU A 57 13.80 -6.02 9.26
CA LEU A 57 13.46 -5.40 7.98
C LEU A 57 12.33 -4.38 8.10
N ARG A 58 11.33 -4.60 8.97
CA ARG A 58 10.29 -3.61 9.26
C ARG A 58 10.88 -2.34 9.86
N ARG A 59 11.70 -2.46 10.90
CA ARG A 59 12.41 -1.31 11.49
C ARG A 59 13.30 -0.61 10.47
N LEU A 60 13.97 -1.37 9.61
CA LEU A 60 14.73 -0.77 8.51
C LEU A 60 13.82 0.00 7.57
N SER A 61 12.66 -0.54 7.18
CA SER A 61 11.70 0.18 6.33
C SER A 61 11.08 1.41 7.00
N GLU A 62 10.88 1.36 8.31
CA GLU A 62 10.42 2.51 9.11
C GLU A 62 11.53 3.58 9.19
N SER A 63 12.79 3.18 9.33
CA SER A 63 13.94 4.08 9.36
C SER A 63 14.37 4.57 7.97
N ALA A 64 14.07 3.82 6.91
CA ALA A 64 14.39 4.12 5.53
C ALA A 64 13.22 4.92 4.90
N SER A 65 13.05 6.16 5.36
CA SER A 65 12.47 7.27 4.58
C SER A 65 11.13 6.99 3.87
N VAL A 66 10.09 6.63 4.62
CA VAL A 66 8.76 7.15 4.28
C VAL A 66 8.69 8.52 4.95
N MET A 67 8.84 9.61 4.18
CA MET A 67 8.63 10.95 4.72
C MET A 67 7.29 10.95 5.48
N ASP A 68 7.33 11.37 6.74
CA ASP A 68 6.10 11.57 7.51
C ASP A 68 5.27 12.69 6.86
N LEU A 69 4.03 12.87 7.33
CA LEU A 69 3.13 13.87 6.75
C LEU A 69 3.74 15.28 6.78
N ALA A 70 4.42 15.65 7.86
CA ALA A 70 5.03 16.98 8.00
C ALA A 70 6.18 17.16 7.00
N GLN A 71 7.03 16.14 6.86
CA GLN A 71 8.14 16.12 5.90
C GLN A 71 7.66 16.17 4.45
N LYS A 72 6.55 15.49 4.12
CA LYS A 72 5.92 15.57 2.79
C LYS A 72 5.43 16.98 2.49
N ARG A 73 4.74 17.63 3.45
CA ARG A 73 4.25 19.00 3.28
C ARG A 73 5.39 20.00 3.16
N GLU A 74 6.44 19.87 3.97
CA GLU A 74 7.64 20.69 3.87
C GLU A 74 8.32 20.55 2.50
N PHE A 75 8.44 19.33 1.99
CA PHE A 75 8.98 19.08 0.66
C PHE A 75 8.13 19.75 -0.44
N LEU A 76 6.81 19.62 -0.38
CA LEU A 76 5.89 20.25 -1.34
C LEU A 76 5.95 21.78 -1.26
N ALA A 77 6.00 22.36 -0.05
CA ALA A 77 6.15 23.80 0.16
C ALA A 77 7.42 24.34 -0.52
N ARG A 78 8.54 23.62 -0.41
CA ARG A 78 9.78 24.00 -1.10
C ARG A 78 9.61 24.05 -2.61
N ILE A 79 8.89 23.09 -3.21
CA ILE A 79 8.59 23.10 -4.66
C ILE A 79 7.67 24.27 -5.01
N ILE A 80 6.61 24.51 -4.22
CA ILE A 80 5.64 25.59 -4.46
C ILE A 80 6.32 26.97 -4.48
N HIS A 81 7.27 27.19 -3.58
CA HIS A 81 7.96 28.47 -3.42
C HIS A 81 9.23 28.63 -4.27
N ASP A 82 9.70 27.58 -4.95
CA ASP A 82 10.90 27.66 -5.80
C ASP A 82 10.57 28.31 -7.16
N PRO A 83 11.06 29.54 -7.45
CA PRO A 83 10.82 30.23 -8.71
C PRO A 83 11.56 29.58 -9.90
N GLY A 84 12.54 28.71 -9.65
CA GLY A 84 13.25 27.93 -10.67
C GLY A 84 12.47 26.71 -11.17
N GLN A 85 11.40 26.31 -10.47
CA GLN A 85 10.54 25.22 -10.90
C GLN A 85 9.52 25.67 -11.94
N LYS A 86 9.17 24.74 -12.85
CA LYS A 86 8.11 24.98 -13.83
C LYS A 86 6.80 25.27 -13.10
N THR A 87 6.04 26.25 -13.58
CA THR A 87 4.72 26.59 -13.03
C THR A 87 3.81 25.37 -12.90
N ALA A 88 3.85 24.45 -13.87
CA ALA A 88 3.07 23.21 -13.83
C ALA A 88 3.43 22.31 -12.64
N ASP A 89 4.72 22.21 -12.29
CA ASP A 89 5.18 21.38 -11.17
C ASP A 89 4.85 22.04 -9.83
N ARG A 90 4.93 23.37 -9.77
CA ARG A 90 4.47 24.17 -8.62
C ARG A 90 2.97 24.00 -8.36
N LEU A 91 2.15 24.02 -9.42
CA LEU A 91 0.71 23.79 -9.32
C LEU A 91 0.36 22.36 -8.89
N ARG A 92 1.10 21.36 -9.39
CA ARG A 92 0.94 19.97 -8.94
C ARG A 92 1.30 19.80 -7.47
N ALA A 93 2.39 20.41 -7.02
CA ALA A 93 2.81 20.37 -5.64
C ALA A 93 1.77 21.03 -4.71
N LEU A 94 1.22 22.17 -5.12
CA LEU A 94 0.14 22.86 -4.40
C LEU A 94 -1.12 21.99 -4.27
N LYS A 95 -1.53 21.32 -5.36
CA LYS A 95 -2.65 20.38 -5.34
C LYS A 95 -2.44 19.25 -4.34
N LEU A 96 -1.25 18.64 -4.35
CA LEU A 96 -0.90 17.55 -3.45
C LEU A 96 -0.85 18.01 -1.99
N ASP A 97 -0.38 19.23 -1.69
CA ASP A 97 -0.40 19.74 -0.32
C ASP A 97 -1.84 19.95 0.19
N ALA A 98 -2.72 20.50 -0.65
CA ALA A 98 -4.14 20.67 -0.31
C ALA A 98 -4.87 19.33 -0.10
N GLU A 99 -4.53 18.30 -0.88
CA GLU A 99 -5.03 16.94 -0.68
C GLU A 99 -4.54 16.34 0.65
N LEU A 100 -3.26 16.54 0.99
CA LEU A 100 -2.68 16.10 2.27
C LEU A 100 -3.25 16.87 3.47
N ALA A 101 -3.65 18.12 3.30
CA ALA A 101 -4.30 18.94 4.31
C ALA A 101 -5.78 18.59 4.53
N GLY A 102 -6.37 17.76 3.65
CA GLY A 102 -7.80 17.44 3.69
C GLY A 102 -8.70 18.57 3.20
N GLU A 103 -8.14 19.58 2.53
CA GLU A 103 -8.87 20.77 2.06
C GLU A 103 -9.67 20.49 0.77
N MET A 104 -9.28 19.46 0.00
CA MET A 104 -10.01 19.02 -1.19
C MET A 104 -10.71 17.67 -0.97
N GLY A 105 -11.88 17.71 -0.35
CA GLY A 105 -12.83 16.60 -0.40
C GLY A 105 -13.51 16.53 -1.76
N PHE A 106 -12.98 15.74 -2.70
CA PHE A 106 -13.77 15.31 -3.85
C PHE A 106 -14.52 14.03 -3.51
N PRO A 107 -15.78 13.88 -3.96
CA PRO A 107 -16.53 12.65 -3.80
C PRO A 107 -15.70 11.50 -4.37
N ARG A 108 -15.54 10.45 -3.56
CA ARG A 108 -15.09 9.15 -4.04
C ARG A 108 -15.92 8.87 -5.30
N ALA A 109 -15.27 8.76 -6.47
CA ALA A 109 -15.97 8.37 -7.68
C ALA A 109 -16.85 7.18 -7.32
N ALA A 110 -18.16 7.40 -7.29
CA ALA A 110 -19.12 6.31 -7.24
C ALA A 110 -18.74 5.43 -8.42
N ASN A 111 -18.56 4.13 -8.17
CA ASN A 111 -18.59 3.18 -9.26
C ASN A 111 -19.98 3.34 -9.88
N ASP A 112 -20.06 4.08 -10.97
CA ASP A 112 -21.19 4.04 -11.89
C ASP A 112 -21.18 2.64 -12.52
N SER A 113 -21.77 1.69 -11.82
CA SER A 113 -22.35 0.47 -12.38
C SER A 113 -23.34 -0.09 -11.37
N ASP A 114 -24.59 -0.11 -11.81
CA ASP A 114 -25.75 -0.79 -11.26
C ASP A 114 -26.60 -0.11 -10.18
N GLU A 115 -27.90 -0.09 -10.50
CA GLU A 115 -29.07 0.20 -9.64
C GLU A 115 -29.54 1.66 -9.45
N ALA A 116 -29.71 2.41 -10.55
CA ALA A 116 -30.73 3.49 -10.56
C ALA A 116 -31.42 3.72 -11.92
N ALA A 117 -31.30 2.79 -12.88
CA ALA A 117 -31.96 2.90 -14.19
C ALA A 117 -33.32 2.16 -14.28
N GLY A 118 -33.88 1.75 -13.14
CA GLY A 118 -35.10 0.92 -13.09
C GLY A 118 -36.43 1.65 -12.87
N GLU A 119 -36.45 2.86 -12.30
CA GLU A 119 -37.72 3.42 -11.78
C GLU A 119 -38.28 4.66 -12.50
N ILE A 120 -37.58 5.25 -13.48
CA ILE A 120 -38.09 6.46 -14.15
C ILE A 120 -38.92 6.15 -15.41
N VAL A 121 -38.91 4.91 -15.94
CA VAL A 121 -39.62 4.57 -17.19
C VAL A 121 -41.12 4.25 -16.98
N GLN A 122 -41.63 4.16 -15.75
CA GLN A 122 -43.08 3.94 -15.51
C GLN A 122 -43.95 5.21 -15.41
N ALA A 123 -43.38 6.41 -15.44
CA ALA A 123 -44.17 7.64 -15.25
C ALA A 123 -44.65 8.35 -16.53
N ILE A 124 -44.28 7.88 -17.73
CA ILE A 124 -44.69 8.51 -19.02
C ILE A 124 -45.46 7.51 -19.89
N ARG A 125 -46.55 6.93 -19.36
CA ARG A 125 -47.50 6.18 -20.18
C ARG A 125 -48.98 6.45 -19.94
N HIS A 126 -49.35 7.40 -19.08
CA HIS A 126 -50.74 7.83 -18.91
C HIS A 126 -50.87 9.35 -18.75
N VAL A 127 -50.64 10.08 -19.84
CA VAL A 127 -51.42 11.28 -20.22
C VAL A 127 -51.65 11.22 -21.72
#